data_AF-A0A1Z8Z651-F1
#
_entry.id   AF-A0A1Z8Z651-F1
#
_cell.length_a   1.000
_cell.length_b   1.000
_cell.length_c   1.000
_cell.angle_alpha   90.00
_cell.angle_beta   90.00
_cell.angle_gamma   90.00
#
_symmetry.space_group_name_H-M   'P 1'
#
loop_
_entity.id
_entity.type
_entity.pdbx_description
1 polymer ?
#
loop_
_entity_poly.entity_id
_entity_poly.type
_entity_poly.pdbx_seq_one_letter_code
_entity_poly.pdbx_strand_id
1 'polypeptide(L)' 'MVTEVFEKPTIEYALKKTSGNLTKASDILGITRSTLRKKMTKYSLAQIHCAKTNAYRK' A
#
# COMPACT_ATOMS: atom_id res chain seq x y z
N MET A 1 8.40 -6.44 14.94
CA MET A 1 8.28 -7.92 15.07
C MET A 1 8.32 -8.57 13.69
N VAL A 2 8.80 -9.81 13.59
CA VAL A 2 9.13 -10.55 12.34
C VAL A 2 8.09 -10.44 11.23
N THR A 3 6.80 -10.38 11.56
CA THR A 3 5.70 -10.20 10.60
C THR A 3 5.80 -8.92 9.77
N GLU A 4 6.28 -7.82 10.34
CA GLU A 4 6.43 -6.53 9.65
C GLU A 4 7.46 -6.59 8.52
N VAL A 5 8.48 -7.45 8.67
CA VAL A 5 9.55 -7.67 7.67
C VAL A 5 8.99 -8.31 6.40
N PHE A 6 7.96 -9.14 6.51
CA PHE A 6 7.28 -9.76 5.38
C PHE A 6 6.13 -8.90 4.83
N GLU A 7 5.43 -8.16 5.68
CA GLU A 7 4.33 -7.31 5.24
C GLU A 7 4.80 -6.18 4.32
N LYS A 8 5.93 -5.53 4.63
CA LYS A 8 6.47 -4.43 3.84
C LYS A 8 6.75 -4.80 2.37
N PRO A 9 7.57 -5.84 2.05
CA PRO A 9 7.84 -6.23 0.67
C PRO A 9 6.59 -6.77 -0.04
N THR A 10 5.66 -7.40 0.67
CA THR A 10 4.40 -7.88 0.10
C THR A 10 3.53 -6.72 -0.39
N ILE A 11 3.42 -5.66 0.42
CA ILE A 11 2.70 -4.44 0.05
C ILE A 11 3.42 -3.71 -1.09
N GLU A 12 4.74 -3.58 -1.04
CA GLU A 12 5.53 -2.99 -2.12
C GLU A 12 5.37 -3.75 -3.44
N TYR A 13 5.36 -5.09 -3.41
CA TYR A 13 5.14 -5.91 -4.59
C TYR A 13 3.75 -5.68 -5.19
N ALA A 14 2.70 -5.69 -4.37
CA ALA A 14 1.34 -5.43 -4.84
C ALA A 14 1.20 -4.03 -5.44
N LEU A 15 1.77 -3.01 -4.79
CA LEU A 15 1.74 -1.61 -5.27
C LEU A 15 2.52 -1.44 -6.58
N LYS A 16 3.69 -2.07 -6.71
CA LYS A 16 4.46 -2.06 -7.97
C LYS A 16 3.68 -2.74 -9.09
N LYS A 17 3.04 -3.88 -8.80
CA LYS A 17 2.25 -4.65 -9.77
C LYS A 17 1.01 -3.91 -10.26
N THR A 18 0.45 -3.02 -9.44
CA THR A 18 -0.74 -2.23 -9.80
C THR A 18 -0.42 -0.78 -10.17
N SER A 19 0.87 -0.44 -10.33
CA SER A 19 1.34 0.92 -10.62
C SER A 19 0.78 1.96 -9.65
N GLY A 20 0.74 1.62 -8.37
CA GLY A 20 0.26 2.49 -7.29
C GLY A 20 -1.27 2.57 -7.15
N ASN A 21 -2.04 1.79 -7.92
CA ASN A 21 -3.49 1.72 -7.74
C ASN A 21 -3.84 0.93 -6.46
N LEU A 22 -4.29 1.67 -5.45
CA LEU A 22 -4.62 1.15 -4.12
C LEU A 22 -5.79 0.17 -4.12
N THR A 23 -6.80 0.41 -4.95
CA THR A 23 -7.97 -0.49 -5.07
C THR A 23 -7.51 -1.85 -5.55
N LYS A 24 -6.77 -1.87 -6.67
CA LYS A 24 -6.26 -3.13 -7.23
C LYS A 24 -5.26 -3.80 -6.28
N ALA A 25 -4.41 -3.02 -5.60
CA ALA A 25 -3.45 -3.57 -4.65
C ALA A 25 -4.15 -4.19 -3.44
N SER A 26 -5.21 -3.54 -2.93
CA SER A 26 -6.00 -4.07 -1.82
C SER A 26 -6.76 -5.33 -2.22
N ASP A 27 -7.26 -5.40 -3.45
CA ASP A 27 -7.92 -6.59 -3.98
C ASP A 27 -6.94 -7.77 -4.14
N ILE A 28 -5.72 -7.52 -4.62
CA ILE A 28 -4.66 -8.54 -4.71
C ILE A 28 -4.24 -9.06 -3.34
N LEU A 29 -4.15 -8.17 -2.35
CA LEU A 29 -3.77 -8.50 -0.99
C LEU A 29 -4.93 -9.10 -0.17
N GLY A 30 -6.17 -9.06 -0.70
CA GLY A 30 -7.37 -9.52 0.00
C GLY A 30 -7.70 -8.69 1.26
N ILE A 31 -7.27 -7.43 1.32
CA ILE A 31 -7.51 -6.55 2.46
C ILE A 31 -8.34 -5.35 2.04
N THR A 32 -8.96 -4.66 3.00
CA THR A 32 -9.67 -3.43 2.69
C THR A 32 -8.71 -2.29 2.37
N ARG A 33 -9.13 -1.36 1.51
CA ARG A 33 -8.36 -0.14 1.17
C ARG A 33 -7.93 0.62 2.43
N SER A 34 -8.82 0.79 3.41
CA SER A 34 -8.53 1.47 4.68
C SER A 34 -7.45 0.77 5.51
N THR A 35 -7.37 -0.56 5.46
CA THR A 35 -6.28 -1.33 6.10
C THR A 35 -4.97 -1.15 5.35
N LEU A 36 -5.01 -1.20 4.02
CA LEU A 36 -3.84 -0.94 3.18
C LEU A 36 -3.27 0.47 3.44
N ARG A 37 -4.14 1.49 3.59
CA ARG A 37 -3.75 2.86 3.99
C ARG A 37 -2.99 2.88 5.30
N LYS A 38 -3.56 2.29 6.36
CA LYS A 38 -2.95 2.23 7.69
C LYS A 38 -1.59 1.54 7.64
N LYS A 39 -1.49 0.42 6.90
CA LYS A 39 -0.22 -0.29 6.72
C LYS A 39 0.81 0.54 5.93
N MET A 40 0.40 1.24 4.88
CA MET A 40 1.30 2.14 4.14
C MET A 40 1.82 3.29 5.01
N THR A 41 0.98 3.90 5.84
CA THR A 41 1.41 4.92 6.81
C THR A 41 2.34 4.33 7.87
N LYS A 42 2.04 3.12 8.37
CA LYS A 42 2.87 2.41 9.36
C LYS A 42 4.27 2.11 8.84
N TYR A 43 4.39 1.72 7.57
CA TYR A 43 5.67 1.37 6.93
C TYR A 43 6.32 2.54 6.18
N SER A 44 5.75 3.75 6.27
CA SER A 44 6.17 4.95 5.54
C SER A 44 6.38 4.72 4.04
N LEU A 45 5.53 3.89 3.41
CA LEU A 45 5.58 3.57 1.97
C LEU A 45 4.99 4.68 1.10
N ALA A 46 5.13 5.93 1.54
CA ALA A 46 4.68 7.09 0.77
C ALA A 46 5.53 7.19 -0.50
N GLN A 47 4.87 7.13 -1.65
CA GLN A 47 5.43 7.40 -2.98
C GLN A 47 6.10 6.22 -3.69
N ILE A 48 5.29 5.26 -4.12
CA ILE A 48 5.56 4.58 -5.39
C ILE A 48 4.58 5.19 -6.40
N HIS A 49 5.10 6.13 -7.20
CA HIS A 49 4.45 6.82 -8.33
C HIS A 49 3.03 6.32 -8.66
N CYS A 50 2.01 7.01 -8.15
CA CYS A 50 0.65 6.86 -8.66
C CYS A 50 0.18 8.23 -9.11
N ALA A 51 0.11 8.43 -10.43
CA ALA A 51 -0.62 9.55 -11.00
C ALA A 51 -2.03 9.58 -10.37
N LYS A 52 -2.36 10.71 -9.72
CA LYS A 52 -3.61 10.99 -9.01
C LYS A 52 -3.77 10.27 -7.66
N THR A 53 -3.47 10.98 -6.56
CA THR A 53 -4.52 11.45 -5.63
C THR A 53 -3.93 12.30 -4.50
N ASN A 54 -4.32 13.58 -4.54
CA ASN A 54 -4.31 14.54 -3.46
C ASN A 54 -5.22 14.07 -2.29
N ALA A 55 -4.89 12.97 -1.59
CA ALA A 55 -5.83 12.34 -0.64
C ALA A 55 -5.22 11.71 0.64
N TYR A 56 -3.91 11.86 0.90
CA TYR A 56 -3.25 11.36 2.12
C TYR A 56 -2.70 12.47 3.01
N ARG A 57 -3.31 13.66 2.95
CA ARG A 57 -3.07 14.75 3.87
C ARG A 57 -4.38 15.06 4.60
N LYS A 58 -4.59 14.42 5.75
CA LYS A 58 -5.41 14.94 6.84
C LYS A 58 -4.82 14.46 8.14
#